data_AF-A0A931V8P4-F1
#
_entry.id   AF-A0A931V8P4-F1
#
_cell.length_a   1.000
_cell.length_b   1.000
_cell.length_c   1.000
_cell.angle_alpha   90.00
_cell.angle_beta   90.00
_cell.angle_gamma   90.00
#
_symmetry.space_group_name_H-M   'P 1'
#
loop_
_entity.id
_entity.type
_entity.pdbx_description
1 polymer ?
#
loop_
_entity_poly.entity_id
_entity_poly.type
_entity_poly.pdbx_seq_one_letter_code
_entity_poly.pdbx_strand_id
1 'polypeptide(L)'
;MLTTKKIKGALPLLSALVALAGQPAPAESPHSLNLGGRYHTENSVFTNLPFGNADLSYALAYTFAQEHIGLQLGADLAPDVSGARDESNTNQIDFVITPQVNLIIKDRAFRGGVGLLTSYIRGDSDEDDWLDPYWQLMLGLSLPLGKKFSVDALAYYVLEKWSNIGDFKPKELEYGLWLNYHF
;
A
#
# COMPACT_ATOMS: atom_id res chain seq x y z
N MET A 1 1.32 -43.78 -12.79
CA MET A 1 0.75 -43.81 -11.42
C MET A 1 0.97 -42.43 -10.81
N LEU A 2 -0.01 -41.53 -10.90
CA LEU A 2 0.08 -40.13 -10.43
C LEU A 2 -0.49 -40.04 -9.02
N THR A 3 0.36 -39.71 -8.05
CA THR A 3 0.01 -39.57 -6.63
C THR A 3 -0.53 -38.17 -6.38
N THR A 4 -1.85 -38.03 -6.25
CA THR A 4 -2.53 -36.79 -5.87
C THR A 4 -2.35 -36.51 -4.38
N LYS A 5 -1.55 -35.49 -4.05
CA LYS A 5 -1.31 -35.02 -2.68
C LYS A 5 -2.52 -34.18 -2.23
N LYS A 6 -3.38 -34.74 -1.37
CA LYS A 6 -4.52 -34.02 -0.78
C LYS A 6 -4.02 -32.91 0.16
N ILE A 7 -4.25 -31.65 -0.21
CA ILE A 7 -4.06 -30.49 0.67
C ILE A 7 -5.23 -30.47 1.67
N LYS A 8 -5.00 -30.99 2.88
CA LYS A 8 -5.90 -30.83 4.03
C LYS A 8 -5.38 -29.65 4.85
N GLY A 9 -6.04 -28.49 4.82
CA GLY A 9 -5.64 -27.39 5.71
C GLY A 9 -6.32 -26.03 5.54
N ALA A 10 -6.99 -25.73 4.42
CA ALA A 10 -7.45 -24.35 4.15
C ALA A 10 -8.82 -23.96 4.74
N LEU A 11 -9.58 -24.91 5.30
CA LEU A 11 -10.97 -24.66 5.71
C LEU A 11 -11.18 -23.82 7.00
N PRO A 12 -10.30 -23.82 8.03
CA PRO A 12 -10.59 -23.09 9.27
C PRO A 12 -10.37 -21.58 9.16
N LEU A 13 -9.55 -21.10 8.23
CA LEU A 13 -9.28 -19.67 8.06
C LEU A 13 -10.48 -18.91 7.48
N LEU A 14 -11.18 -19.53 6.52
CA LEU A 14 -12.31 -18.92 5.83
C LEU A 14 -13.51 -18.72 6.79
N SER A 15 -13.73 -19.67 7.69
CA SER A 15 -14.81 -19.61 8.69
C SER A 15 -14.61 -18.49 9.72
N ALA A 16 -13.36 -18.18 10.08
CA ALA A 16 -13.04 -17.08 11.00
C ALA A 16 -13.27 -15.71 10.35
N LEU A 17 -12.96 -15.57 9.05
CA LEU A 17 -13.21 -14.34 8.28
C LEU A 17 -14.71 -14.03 8.14
N VAL A 18 -15.55 -15.05 7.95
CA VAL A 18 -17.01 -14.89 7.86
C VAL A 18 -17.62 -14.50 9.21
N ALA A 19 -17.10 -15.02 10.33
CA ALA A 19 -17.60 -14.69 11.66
C ALA A 19 -17.36 -13.22 12.05
N LEU A 20 -16.28 -12.60 11.55
CA LEU A 20 -15.97 -11.18 11.77
C LEU A 20 -16.90 -10.25 10.98
N ALA A 21 -17.48 -10.70 9.86
CA ALA A 21 -18.33 -9.87 9.01
C ALA A 21 -19.73 -9.59 9.59
N GLY A 22 -20.12 -10.30 10.66
CA GLY A 22 -21.45 -10.22 11.28
C GLY A 22 -21.56 -9.31 12.50
N GLN A 23 -20.46 -8.74 13.00
CA GLN A 23 -20.52 -7.85 14.16
C GLN A 23 -20.90 -6.42 13.73
N PRO A 24 -21.75 -5.73 14.50
CA PRO A 24 -22.02 -4.32 14.25
C PRO A 24 -20.70 -3.55 14.35
N ALA A 25 -20.36 -2.81 13.30
CA ALA A 25 -19.17 -1.98 13.29
C ALA A 25 -19.28 -0.98 14.45
N PRO A 26 -18.27 -0.91 15.35
CA PRO A 26 -18.24 0.16 16.32
C PRO A 26 -18.26 1.50 15.57
N ALA A 27 -18.90 2.52 16.14
CA ALA A 27 -18.86 3.86 15.59
C ALA A 27 -17.39 4.29 15.51
N GLU A 28 -16.82 4.27 14.31
CA GLU A 28 -15.43 4.64 14.10
C GLU A 28 -15.27 6.14 14.31
N SER A 29 -14.16 6.51 14.94
CA SER A 29 -13.75 7.90 15.00
C SER A 29 -13.63 8.45 13.59
N PRO A 30 -14.09 9.68 13.33
CA PRO A 30 -13.90 10.29 12.02
C PRO A 30 -12.44 10.61 11.71
N HIS A 31 -11.54 10.42 12.69
CA HIS A 31 -10.13 10.73 12.58
C HIS A 31 -9.26 9.55 12.98
N SER A 32 -8.20 9.28 12.21
CA SER A 32 -7.18 8.32 12.61
C SER A 32 -5.77 8.78 12.25
N LEU A 33 -4.81 8.44 13.11
CA LEU A 33 -3.38 8.49 12.80
C LEU A 33 -2.93 7.09 12.38
N ASN A 34 -2.16 7.01 11.30
CA ASN A 34 -1.84 5.75 10.62
C ASN A 34 -0.32 5.68 10.47
N LEU A 35 0.28 4.60 10.95
CA LEU A 35 1.71 4.30 10.81
C LEU A 35 1.83 2.98 10.06
N GLY A 36 2.63 2.93 9.00
CA GLY A 36 2.71 1.74 8.18
C GLY A 36 4.08 1.49 7.58
N GLY A 37 4.17 0.36 6.89
CA GLY A 37 5.27 0.05 6.00
C GLY A 37 4.74 -0.53 4.70
N ARG A 38 5.46 -0.32 3.61
CA ARG A 38 5.10 -0.79 2.28
C ARG A 38 6.30 -1.49 1.65
N TYR A 39 6.02 -2.68 1.13
CA TYR A 39 6.91 -3.52 0.36
C TYR A 39 6.70 -3.23 -1.11
N HIS A 40 7.78 -2.81 -1.77
CA HIS A 40 7.79 -2.43 -3.17
C HIS A 40 8.24 -3.58 -4.07
N THR A 41 7.74 -3.54 -5.29
CA THR A 41 8.10 -4.45 -6.36
C THR A 41 8.46 -3.63 -7.58
N GLU A 42 9.40 -4.11 -8.38
CA GLU A 42 9.75 -3.46 -9.63
C GLU A 42 8.52 -3.34 -10.54
N ASN A 43 8.30 -2.14 -11.08
CA ASN A 43 7.15 -1.84 -11.92
C ASN A 43 7.59 -1.64 -13.38
N SER A 44 7.21 -2.57 -14.27
CA SER A 44 7.57 -2.46 -15.69
C SER A 44 6.66 -1.57 -16.51
N VAL A 45 5.55 -1.10 -15.93
CA VAL A 45 4.60 -0.15 -16.55
C VAL A 45 4.98 1.29 -16.24
N PHE A 46 5.57 1.56 -15.06
CA PHE A 46 6.06 2.87 -14.64
C PHE A 46 7.56 2.79 -14.33
N THR A 47 8.36 2.93 -15.38
CA THR A 47 9.81 2.67 -15.34
C THR A 47 10.62 3.71 -14.58
N ASN A 48 10.05 4.88 -14.29
CA ASN A 48 10.74 5.96 -13.58
C ASN A 48 10.61 5.83 -12.06
N LEU A 49 9.88 4.83 -11.55
CA LEU A 49 9.89 4.55 -10.13
C LEU A 49 11.28 4.06 -9.72
N PRO A 50 11.86 4.63 -8.64
CA PRO A 50 13.19 4.25 -8.19
C PRO A 50 13.23 2.89 -7.50
N PHE A 51 12.08 2.24 -7.29
CA PHE A 51 11.97 1.03 -6.47
C PHE A 51 12.31 -0.25 -7.24
N GLY A 52 13.24 -1.01 -6.68
CA GLY A 52 13.54 -2.39 -7.04
C GLY A 52 12.61 -3.38 -6.33
N ASN A 53 12.91 -4.66 -6.53
CA ASN A 53 12.21 -5.73 -5.84
C ASN A 53 12.66 -5.80 -4.38
N ALA A 54 11.70 -5.82 -3.46
CA ALA A 54 11.93 -5.92 -2.01
C ALA A 54 12.42 -4.65 -1.30
N ASP A 55 12.30 -3.49 -1.93
CA ASP A 55 12.48 -2.23 -1.22
C ASP A 55 11.35 -1.99 -0.21
N LEU A 56 11.68 -1.27 0.86
CA LEU A 56 10.74 -0.98 1.94
C LEU A 56 10.64 0.53 2.15
N SER A 57 9.40 1.00 2.32
CA SER A 57 9.14 2.35 2.81
C SER A 57 8.37 2.31 4.14
N TYR A 58 8.59 3.36 4.92
CA TYR A 58 7.89 3.63 6.18
C TYR A 58 6.97 4.81 6.00
N ALA A 59 5.75 4.70 6.48
CA ALA A 59 4.70 5.63 6.12
C ALA A 59 3.99 6.21 7.34
N LEU A 60 3.68 7.50 7.27
CA LEU A 60 2.85 8.21 8.24
C LEU A 60 1.70 8.90 7.50
N ALA A 61 0.48 8.70 7.99
CA ALA A 61 -0.69 9.33 7.38
C ALA A 61 -1.73 9.72 8.43
N TYR A 62 -2.52 10.73 8.10
CA TYR A 62 -3.71 11.13 8.84
C TYR A 62 -4.93 10.90 7.95
N THR A 63 -5.98 10.29 8.50
CA THR A 63 -7.22 10.00 7.77
C THR A 63 -8.39 10.74 8.41
N PHE A 64 -9.15 11.44 7.58
CA PHE A 64 -10.48 11.98 7.88
C PHE A 64 -11.51 11.10 7.17
N ALA A 65 -12.33 10.34 7.89
CA ALA A 65 -13.29 9.43 7.27
C ALA A 65 -14.66 9.53 7.92
N GLN A 66 -15.70 9.73 7.12
CA GLN A 66 -17.08 9.71 7.58
C GLN A 66 -17.80 8.54 6.94
N GLU A 67 -18.39 7.68 7.78
CA GLU A 67 -19.05 6.44 7.33
C GLU A 67 -18.13 5.59 6.45
N HIS A 68 -18.42 5.52 5.14
CA HIS A 68 -17.74 4.66 4.20
C HIS A 68 -16.64 5.34 3.38
N ILE A 69 -16.52 6.67 3.44
CA ILE A 69 -15.61 7.44 2.58
C ILE A 69 -14.68 8.29 3.44
N GLY A 70 -13.41 8.36 3.07
CA GLY A 70 -12.44 9.20 3.76
C GLY A 70 -11.36 9.77 2.86
N LEU A 71 -10.78 10.88 3.31
CA LEU A 71 -9.59 11.49 2.76
C LEU A 71 -8.41 11.15 3.67
N GLN A 72 -7.35 10.61 3.09
CA GLN A 72 -6.09 10.34 3.79
C GLN A 72 -4.98 11.18 3.18
N LEU A 73 -4.19 11.83 4.05
CA LEU A 73 -3.02 12.61 3.70
C LEU A 73 -1.81 11.96 4.38
N GLY A 74 -0.76 11.66 3.64
CA GLY A 74 0.41 11.00 4.20
C GLY A 74 1.67 11.18 3.39
N ALA A 75 2.74 10.58 3.87
CA ALA A 75 4.00 10.48 3.15
C ALA A 75 4.71 9.18 3.53
N ASP A 76 5.41 8.62 2.55
CA ASP A 76 6.22 7.41 2.68
C ASP A 76 7.70 7.81 2.55
N LEU A 77 8.57 7.23 3.38
CA LEU A 77 10.02 7.38 3.32
C LEU A 77 10.64 6.02 3.03
N ALA A 78 11.33 5.88 1.90
CA ALA A 78 12.11 4.71 1.57
C ALA A 78 13.61 5.04 1.68
N PRO A 79 14.30 4.60 2.74
CA PRO A 79 15.76 4.69 2.80
C PRO A 79 16.39 3.60 1.94
N ASP A 80 17.59 3.84 1.42
CA ASP A 80 18.45 2.84 0.78
C ASP A 80 17.74 2.03 -0.32
N VAL A 81 17.21 2.74 -1.31
CA VAL A 81 16.41 2.15 -2.39
C VAL A 81 17.33 1.42 -3.37
N SER A 82 17.08 0.13 -3.59
CA SER A 82 17.97 -0.73 -4.40
C SER A 82 18.00 -0.38 -5.90
N GLY A 83 17.09 0.48 -6.37
CA GLY A 83 17.00 0.89 -7.76
C GLY A 83 16.17 -0.09 -8.61
N ALA A 84 15.38 0.44 -9.53
CA ALA A 84 14.75 -0.37 -10.57
C ALA A 84 15.81 -0.75 -11.63
N ARG A 85 15.92 -2.06 -11.90
CA ARG A 85 16.75 -2.72 -12.92
C ARG A 85 18.26 -2.83 -12.67
N ASP A 86 18.75 -3.96 -13.21
CA ASP A 86 20.09 -4.54 -13.33
C ASP A 86 21.14 -3.61 -14.01
N GLU A 87 21.20 -2.34 -13.63
CA GLU A 87 22.24 -1.40 -14.04
C GLU A 87 23.18 -1.11 -12.88
N SER A 88 24.46 -0.88 -13.17
CA SER A 88 25.58 -0.73 -12.23
C SER A 88 25.50 0.47 -11.27
N ASN A 89 24.31 1.03 -11.06
CA ASN A 89 24.03 2.25 -10.29
C ASN A 89 23.05 2.03 -9.12
N THR A 90 22.82 0.78 -8.67
CA THR A 90 21.94 0.43 -7.52
C THR A 90 22.35 1.03 -6.16
N ASN A 91 23.38 1.88 -6.11
CA ASN A 91 23.87 2.56 -4.91
C ASN A 91 23.76 4.09 -5.00
N GLN A 92 23.04 4.65 -5.98
CA GLN A 92 23.01 6.11 -6.18
C GLN A 92 21.83 6.83 -5.54
N ILE A 93 20.87 6.13 -4.91
CA ILE A 93 19.69 6.76 -4.29
C ILE A 93 19.77 6.62 -2.78
N ASP A 94 19.91 7.75 -2.09
CA ASP A 94 19.95 7.81 -0.62
C ASP A 94 18.58 7.53 -0.02
N PHE A 95 17.58 8.25 -0.51
CA PHE A 95 16.21 8.11 -0.05
C PHE A 95 15.18 8.62 -1.05
N VAL A 96 13.95 8.16 -0.86
CA VAL A 96 12.77 8.63 -1.60
C VAL A 96 11.71 9.06 -0.60
N ILE A 97 11.16 10.27 -0.78
CA ILE A 97 10.00 10.74 -0.04
C ILE A 97 8.82 10.80 -0.98
N THR A 98 7.72 10.15 -0.62
CA THR A 98 6.51 10.06 -1.45
C THR A 98 5.30 10.62 -0.72
N PRO A 99 5.01 11.93 -0.84
CA PRO A 99 3.74 12.49 -0.40
C PRO A 99 2.58 11.85 -1.15
N GLN A 100 1.48 11.61 -0.43
CA GLN A 100 0.29 10.96 -0.98
C GLN A 100 -1.01 11.55 -0.45
N VAL A 101 -2.01 11.61 -1.34
CA VAL A 101 -3.39 11.94 -1.03
C VAL A 101 -4.29 10.83 -1.56
N ASN A 102 -5.04 10.20 -0.66
CA ASN A 102 -5.85 9.02 -0.98
C ASN A 102 -7.32 9.27 -0.66
N LEU A 103 -8.20 8.90 -1.59
CA LEU A 103 -9.61 8.69 -1.35
C LEU A 103 -9.81 7.23 -0.94
N ILE A 104 -10.21 7.02 0.31
CA ILE A 104 -10.40 5.70 0.91
C ILE A 104 -11.89 5.39 0.95
N ILE A 105 -12.22 4.15 0.58
CA ILE A 105 -13.53 3.54 0.80
C ILE A 105 -13.35 2.42 1.82
N LYS A 106 -14.18 2.41 2.85
CA LYS A 106 -14.19 1.36 3.89
C LYS A 106 -15.60 0.81 4.09
N ASP A 107 -15.69 -0.51 4.18
CA ASP A 107 -16.93 -1.19 4.57
C ASP A 107 -16.61 -2.45 5.37
N ARG A 108 -16.91 -2.42 6.66
CA ARG A 108 -16.60 -3.48 7.63
C ARG A 108 -15.11 -3.86 7.58
N ALA A 109 -14.81 -5.05 7.10
CA ALA A 109 -13.46 -5.57 6.97
C ALA A 109 -12.79 -5.18 5.66
N PHE A 110 -13.49 -4.59 4.69
CA PHE A 110 -12.92 -4.18 3.41
C PHE A 110 -12.44 -2.75 3.47
N ARG A 111 -11.25 -2.52 2.89
CA ARG A 111 -10.69 -1.18 2.68
C ARG A 111 -10.10 -1.12 1.28
N GLY A 112 -10.35 -0.05 0.58
CA GLY A 112 -9.75 0.21 -0.72
C GLY A 112 -9.75 1.68 -1.04
N GLY A 113 -9.35 2.04 -2.25
CA GLY A 113 -9.32 3.44 -2.64
C GLY A 113 -8.52 3.71 -3.90
N VAL A 114 -8.38 5.00 -4.17
CA VAL A 114 -7.49 5.54 -5.20
C VAL A 114 -6.66 6.65 -4.59
N GLY A 115 -5.43 6.83 -5.05
CA GLY A 115 -4.55 7.87 -4.57
C GLY A 115 -3.81 8.57 -5.69
N LEU A 116 -3.38 9.80 -5.39
CA LEU A 116 -2.43 10.57 -6.17
C LEU A 116 -1.15 10.73 -5.33
N LEU A 117 -0.01 10.44 -5.93
CA LEU A 117 1.30 10.52 -5.31
C LEU A 117 2.27 11.28 -6.20
N THR A 118 3.36 11.73 -5.62
CA THR A 118 4.57 12.18 -6.31
C THR A 118 5.75 11.75 -5.44
N SER A 119 6.93 11.55 -6.02
CA SER A 119 8.10 11.10 -5.28
C SER A 119 9.26 12.05 -5.53
N TYR A 120 9.86 12.52 -4.45
CA TYR A 120 11.15 13.19 -4.47
C TYR A 120 12.25 12.15 -4.30
N ILE A 121 13.20 12.13 -5.22
CA ILE A 121 14.32 11.21 -5.26
C ILE A 121 15.57 12.01 -4.92
N ARG A 122 16.27 11.60 -3.87
CA ARG A 122 17.56 12.16 -3.48
C ARG A 122 18.65 11.17 -3.88
N GLY A 123 19.56 11.61 -4.76
CA GLY A 123 20.69 10.82 -5.19
C GLY A 123 22.04 11.33 -4.66
N ASP A 124 23.05 10.48 -4.78
CA ASP A 124 24.44 10.77 -4.38
C ASP A 124 25.12 11.81 -5.30
N SER A 125 24.64 11.94 -6.55
CA SER A 125 25.28 12.71 -7.60
C SER A 125 24.45 13.91 -8.06
N ASP A 126 24.20 14.91 -7.20
CA ASP A 126 23.58 16.22 -7.50
C ASP A 126 22.29 16.24 -8.39
N GLU A 127 21.73 15.09 -8.75
CA GLU A 127 20.58 14.89 -9.62
C GLU A 127 19.38 14.51 -8.75
N ASP A 128 18.93 15.47 -7.96
CA ASP A 128 17.65 15.37 -7.25
C ASP A 128 16.52 15.68 -8.22
N ASP A 129 15.46 14.87 -8.18
CA ASP A 129 14.30 15.11 -9.03
C ASP A 129 12.98 14.77 -8.35
N TRP A 130 11.92 15.42 -8.82
CA TRP A 130 10.53 15.07 -8.50
C TRP A 130 9.93 14.32 -9.67
N LEU A 131 9.38 13.14 -9.38
CA LEU A 131 8.56 12.44 -10.36
C LEU A 131 7.26 13.21 -10.63
N ASP A 132 6.82 13.18 -11.88
CA ASP A 132 5.47 13.60 -12.25
C ASP A 132 4.42 12.87 -11.38
N PRO A 133 3.31 13.54 -11.03
CA PRO A 133 2.27 12.90 -10.24
C PRO A 133 1.71 11.65 -10.91
N TYR A 134 1.55 10.60 -10.11
CA TYR A 134 1.09 9.29 -10.55
C TYR A 134 0.00 8.74 -9.63
N TRP A 135 -0.65 7.67 -10.05
CA TRP A 135 -1.84 7.12 -9.41
C TRP A 135 -1.53 5.82 -8.67
N GLN A 136 -2.30 5.55 -7.63
CA GLN A 136 -2.37 4.22 -7.03
C GLN A 136 -3.81 3.75 -6.87
N LEU A 137 -4.00 2.44 -7.04
CA LEU A 137 -5.18 1.71 -6.62
C LEU A 137 -4.84 0.90 -5.37
N MET A 138 -5.75 0.87 -4.40
CA MET A 138 -5.56 0.19 -3.12
C MET A 138 -6.73 -0.74 -2.87
N LEU A 139 -6.45 -1.96 -2.41
CA LEU A 139 -7.47 -2.90 -1.95
C LEU A 139 -6.90 -3.82 -0.88
N GLY A 140 -7.68 -4.07 0.16
CA GLY A 140 -7.36 -5.08 1.15
C GLY A 140 -8.33 -5.12 2.30
N LEU A 141 -7.81 -5.46 3.48
CA LEU A 141 -8.59 -5.77 4.66
C LEU A 141 -8.21 -4.87 5.82
N SER A 142 -9.21 -4.48 6.60
CA SER A 142 -9.07 -3.82 7.89
C SER A 142 -9.54 -4.75 9.00
N LEU A 143 -8.66 -5.01 9.96
CA LEU A 143 -8.93 -5.86 11.12
C LEU A 143 -8.97 -5.00 12.38
N PRO A 144 -10.13 -4.84 13.04
CA PRO A 144 -10.20 -4.12 14.30
C PRO A 144 -9.47 -4.92 15.39
N LEU A 145 -8.54 -4.26 16.09
CA LEU A 145 -7.81 -4.81 17.25
C LEU A 145 -8.40 -4.34 18.59
N GLY A 146 -9.55 -3.68 18.56
CA GLY A 146 -10.23 -3.12 19.71
C GLY A 146 -11.05 -1.89 19.33
N LYS A 147 -11.30 -1.01 20.30
CA LYS A 147 -12.07 0.23 20.07
C LYS A 147 -11.28 1.36 19.43
N LYS A 148 -9.95 1.35 19.61
CA LYS A 148 -9.06 2.46 19.22
C LYS A 148 -8.01 2.06 18.19
N PHE A 149 -7.88 0.78 17.88
CA PHE A 149 -6.83 0.28 17.01
C PHE A 149 -7.40 -0.62 15.94
N SER A 150 -6.85 -0.53 14.74
CA SER A 150 -7.06 -1.48 13.65
C SER A 150 -5.75 -1.72 12.93
N VAL A 151 -5.62 -2.85 12.26
CA VAL A 151 -4.53 -3.12 11.32
C VAL A 151 -5.10 -3.30 9.93
N ASP A 152 -4.53 -2.58 8.96
CA ASP A 152 -4.88 -2.75 7.56
C ASP A 152 -3.78 -3.50 6.83
N ALA A 153 -4.17 -4.50 6.04
CA ALA A 153 -3.31 -5.17 5.08
C ALA A 153 -3.83 -4.83 3.68
N LEU A 154 -3.03 -4.12 2.89
CA LEU A 154 -3.42 -3.56 1.60
C LEU A 154 -2.48 -4.04 0.50
N ALA A 155 -3.04 -4.35 -0.67
CA ALA A 155 -2.31 -4.47 -1.91
C ALA A 155 -2.47 -3.17 -2.71
N TYR A 156 -1.41 -2.77 -3.41
CA TYR A 156 -1.36 -1.55 -4.20
C TYR A 156 -0.97 -1.86 -5.63
N TYR A 157 -1.56 -1.12 -6.56
CA TYR A 157 -1.12 -1.10 -7.94
C TYR A 157 -0.86 0.33 -8.37
N VAL A 158 0.38 0.61 -8.77
CA VAL A 158 0.85 1.95 -9.12
C VAL A 158 0.86 2.13 -10.64
N LEU A 159 0.37 3.28 -11.08
CA LEU A 159 0.10 3.62 -12.47
C LEU A 159 0.62 5.03 -12.76
N GLU A 160 1.46 5.19 -13.78
CA GLU A 160 1.81 6.53 -14.27
C GLU A 160 0.57 7.28 -14.79
N LYS A 161 -0.29 6.58 -15.54
CA LYS A 161 -1.50 7.12 -16.16
C LYS A 161 -2.66 6.14 -16.03
N TRP A 162 -3.89 6.65 -15.88
CA TRP A 162 -5.11 5.82 -15.83
C TRP A 162 -5.30 4.92 -17.05
N SER A 163 -4.84 5.35 -18.23
CA SER A 163 -4.88 4.55 -19.46
C SER A 163 -4.12 3.22 -19.34
N ASN A 164 -3.12 3.15 -18.45
CA ASN A 164 -2.24 1.99 -18.30
C ASN A 164 -2.87 0.89 -17.43
N ILE A 165 -4.09 1.09 -16.92
CA ILE A 165 -4.79 0.09 -16.09
C ILE A 165 -5.02 -1.24 -16.84
N GLY A 166 -5.07 -1.20 -18.18
CA GLY A 166 -5.17 -2.41 -19.02
C GLY A 166 -3.92 -3.27 -19.02
N ASP A 167 -2.76 -2.70 -18.65
CA ASP A 167 -1.46 -3.39 -18.61
C ASP A 167 -1.19 -4.07 -17.27
N PHE A 168 -2.25 -4.32 -16.49
CA PHE A 168 -2.17 -4.90 -15.16
C PHE A 168 -1.36 -6.20 -15.12
N LYS A 169 -0.34 -6.20 -14.25
CA LYS A 169 0.52 -7.35 -14.00
C LYS A 169 0.50 -7.68 -12.51
N PRO A 170 -0.07 -8.83 -12.09
CA PRO A 170 -0.16 -9.20 -10.68
C PRO A 170 1.18 -9.25 -9.92
N LYS A 171 2.29 -9.46 -10.63
CA LYS A 171 3.64 -9.50 -10.06
C LYS A 171 4.17 -8.12 -9.65
N GLU A 172 3.51 -7.05 -10.06
CA GLU A 172 3.84 -5.64 -9.77
C GLU A 172 2.94 -5.09 -8.66
N LEU A 173 2.25 -5.98 -7.94
CA LEU A 173 1.49 -5.60 -6.76
C LEU A 173 2.47 -5.36 -5.60
N GLU A 174 2.33 -4.19 -5.01
CA GLU A 174 3.00 -3.85 -3.77
C GLU A 174 2.09 -4.17 -2.58
N TYR A 175 2.67 -4.33 -1.40
CA TYR A 175 1.92 -4.73 -0.21
C TYR A 175 2.26 -3.83 0.97
N GLY A 176 1.26 -3.45 1.76
CA GLY A 176 1.47 -2.57 2.90
C GLY A 176 0.69 -3.02 4.12
N LEU A 177 1.28 -2.78 5.28
CA LEU A 177 0.68 -3.00 6.58
C LEU A 177 0.62 -1.66 7.32
N TRP A 178 -0.55 -1.34 7.86
CA TRP A 178 -0.79 -0.11 8.60
C TRP A 178 -1.39 -0.39 9.96
N LEU A 179 -0.84 0.22 10.99
CA LEU A 179 -1.45 0.34 12.31
C LEU A 179 -2.17 1.69 12.38
N ASN A 180 -3.47 1.65 12.67
CA ASN A 180 -4.28 2.87 12.79
C ASN A 180 -4.70 3.07 14.24
N TYR A 181 -4.54 4.30 14.73
CA TYR A 181 -5.06 4.78 16.00
C TYR A 181 -6.25 5.72 15.76
N HIS A 182 -7.41 5.35 16.28
CA HIS A 182 -8.68 6.06 16.16
C HIS A 182 -8.92 6.90 17.43
N PHE A 183 -9.21 8.19 17.27
CA PHE A 183 -9.33 9.15 18.38
C PHE A 183 -10.68 9.09 19.10
#